data_AF-A0A843CK77-F1
#
_entry.id   AF-A0A843CK77-F1
#
_cell.length_a   1.000
_cell.length_b   1.000
_cell.length_c   1.000
_cell.angle_alpha   90.00
_cell.angle_beta   90.00
_cell.angle_gamma   90.00
#
_symmetry.space_group_name_H-M   'P 1'
#
loop_
_entity.id
_entity.type
_entity.pdbx_description
1 polymer ?
#
loop_
_entity_poly.entity_id
_entity_poly.type
_entity_poly.pdbx_seq_one_letter_code
_entity_poly.pdbx_strand_id
1 'polypeptide(L)'
;MTDLSLEDIEFIKILANSNSTILQADMNEAIRYRLDVEIGTILREYYKENTMDTKTGWIEKFKEVGITENEGKSAIACARRLGIEIS
;
A
#
# COMPACT_ATOMS: atom_id res chain seq x y z
N MET A 1 15.10 2.50 -8.36
CA MET A 1 13.92 2.38 -7.48
C MET A 1 13.20 3.72 -7.53
N THR A 2 11.93 3.76 -7.91
CA THR A 2 11.19 5.01 -8.11
C THR A 2 10.83 5.63 -6.76
N ASP A 3 10.84 6.96 -6.67
CA ASP A 3 10.37 7.67 -5.48
C ASP A 3 8.85 7.58 -5.33
N LEU A 4 8.38 7.51 -4.07
CA LEU A 4 6.95 7.53 -3.78
C LEU A 4 6.45 8.93 -4.10
N SER A 5 5.45 9.02 -4.97
CA SER A 5 4.78 10.29 -5.20
C SER A 5 3.94 10.67 -3.98
N LEU A 6 3.60 11.96 -3.84
CA LEU A 6 2.68 12.41 -2.79
C LEU A 6 1.35 11.65 -2.84
N GLU A 7 0.86 11.36 -4.04
CA GLU A 7 -0.39 10.63 -4.24
C GLU A 7 -0.29 9.17 -3.79
N ASP A 8 0.86 8.50 -4.01
CA ASP A 8 1.07 7.14 -3.50
C ASP A 8 1.07 7.11 -1.97
N ILE A 9 1.74 8.10 -1.36
CA ILE A 9 1.81 8.25 0.10
C ILE A 9 0.41 8.46 0.68
N GLU A 10 -0.38 9.36 0.10
CA GLU A 10 -1.76 9.60 0.52
C GLU A 10 -2.65 8.38 0.34
N PHE A 11 -2.53 7.67 -0.78
CA PHE A 11 -3.29 6.46 -1.04
C PHE A 11 -3.00 5.37 0.00
N ILE A 12 -1.73 5.15 0.31
CA ILE A 12 -1.32 4.17 1.33
C ILE A 12 -1.85 4.57 2.71
N LYS A 13 -1.78 5.87 3.06
CA LYS A 13 -2.34 6.37 4.32
C LYS A 13 -3.87 6.24 4.39
N ILE A 14 -4.57 6.45 3.28
CA ILE A 14 -6.01 6.20 3.18
C ILE A 14 -6.28 4.72 3.44
N LEU A 15 -5.59 3.81 2.76
CA LEU A 15 -5.74 2.37 2.97
C LEU A 15 -5.47 1.96 4.42
N ALA A 16 -4.44 2.54 5.04
CA ALA A 16 -4.07 2.25 6.43
C ALA A 16 -5.13 2.66 7.46
N ASN A 17 -5.89 3.72 7.17
CA ASN A 17 -6.83 4.33 8.11
C ASN A 17 -8.32 4.13 7.75
N SER A 18 -8.61 3.40 6.66
CA SER A 18 -9.98 3.25 6.14
C SER A 18 -10.55 1.85 6.31
N ASN A 19 -11.87 1.76 6.29
CA ASN A 19 -12.60 0.50 6.18
C ASN A 19 -12.74 0.11 4.70
N SER A 20 -12.31 -1.11 4.35
CA SER A 20 -12.36 -1.62 2.97
C SER A 20 -13.77 -1.66 2.38
N THR A 21 -14.81 -1.89 3.20
CA THR A 21 -16.20 -1.91 2.73
C THR A 21 -16.67 -0.52 2.30
N ILE A 22 -16.22 0.53 2.99
CA ILE A 22 -16.53 1.92 2.63
C ILE A 22 -15.80 2.28 1.34
N LEU A 23 -14.49 1.99 1.27
CA LEU A 23 -13.71 2.25 0.06
C LEU A 23 -14.27 1.52 -1.16
N GLN A 24 -14.72 0.28 -1.00
CA GLN A 24 -15.29 -0.49 -2.10
C GLN A 24 -16.58 0.12 -2.65
N ALA A 25 -17.40 0.76 -1.82
CA ALA A 25 -18.65 1.38 -2.25
C ALA A 25 -18.42 2.65 -3.10
N ASP A 26 -17.36 3.41 -2.79
CA ASP A 26 -17.08 4.70 -3.43
C ASP A 26 -16.01 4.61 -4.55
N MET A 27 -15.37 3.45 -4.72
CA MET A 27 -14.26 3.26 -5.65
C MET A 27 -14.74 3.09 -7.09
N ASN A 28 -14.33 4.02 -7.95
CA ASN A 28 -14.52 3.90 -9.40
C ASN A 28 -13.42 3.04 -10.06
N GLU A 29 -13.60 2.75 -11.34
CA GLU A 29 -12.68 1.90 -12.12
C GLU A 29 -11.26 2.47 -12.20
N ALA A 30 -11.10 3.79 -12.32
CA ALA A 30 -9.78 4.42 -12.38
C ALA A 30 -9.00 4.28 -11.06
N ILE A 31 -9.66 4.50 -9.92
CA ILE A 31 -9.09 4.29 -8.58
C ILE A 31 -8.75 2.81 -8.40
N ARG A 32 -9.64 1.92 -8.85
CA ARG A 32 -9.41 0.47 -8.76
C ARG A 32 -8.18 0.04 -9.57
N TYR A 33 -8.04 0.55 -10.78
CA TYR A 33 -6.89 0.27 -11.65
C TYR A 33 -5.59 0.76 -11.02
N ARG A 34 -5.57 2.00 -10.49
CA ARG A 34 -4.41 2.54 -9.79
C ARG A 34 -4.00 1.69 -8.58
N LEU A 35 -5.00 1.29 -7.79
CA LEU A 35 -4.79 0.44 -6.62
C LEU A 35 -4.12 -0.89 -7.01
N ASP A 36 -4.53 -1.50 -8.12
CA ASP A 36 -4.01 -2.82 -8.53
C ASP A 36 -2.61 -2.73 -9.16
N VAL A 37 -2.38 -1.76 -10.04
CA VAL A 37 -1.15 -1.64 -10.82
C VAL A 37 -0.03 -0.97 -10.04
N GLU A 38 -0.31 0.16 -9.39
CA GLU A 38 0.71 0.99 -8.75
C GLU A 38 0.82 0.67 -7.27
N ILE A 39 -0.25 0.88 -6.51
CA ILE A 39 -0.23 0.72 -5.05
C ILE A 39 -0.02 -0.74 -4.67
N GLY A 40 -0.64 -1.68 -5.37
CA GLY A 40 -0.45 -3.12 -5.17
C GLY A 40 1.01 -3.54 -5.36
N THR A 41 1.70 -2.97 -6.35
CA THR A 41 3.13 -3.23 -6.58
C THR A 41 3.99 -2.68 -5.46
N ILE A 42 3.74 -1.44 -5.01
CA ILE A 42 4.46 -0.84 -3.88
C ILE A 42 4.27 -1.67 -2.60
N LEU A 43 3.02 -2.05 -2.29
CA LEU A 43 2.71 -2.82 -1.09
C LEU A 43 3.26 -4.26 -1.15
N ARG A 44 3.35 -4.88 -2.34
CA ARG A 44 4.02 -6.18 -2.53
C ARG A 44 5.50 -6.11 -2.22
N GLU A 45 6.20 -5.11 -2.75
CA GLU A 45 7.63 -4.96 -2.47
C GLU A 45 7.91 -4.67 -0.98
N TYR A 46 7.10 -3.79 -0.38
CA TYR A 46 7.17 -3.54 1.07
C TYR A 46 6.87 -4.82 1.89
N TYR A 47 5.87 -5.61 1.49
CA TYR A 47 5.53 -6.88 2.14
C TYR A 47 6.66 -7.91 2.03
N LYS A 48 7.25 -8.04 0.84
CA LYS A 48 8.36 -8.94 0.58
C LYS A 48 9.57 -8.61 1.44
N GLU A 49 9.94 -7.34 1.54
CA GLU A 49 11.02 -6.89 2.42
C GLU A 49 10.74 -7.21 3.88
N ASN A 50 9.52 -6.91 4.36
CA ASN A 50 9.12 -7.21 5.74
C ASN A 50 9.09 -8.70 6.08
N THR A 51 8.88 -9.58 5.09
CA THR A 51 8.73 -11.03 5.32
C THR A 51 10.00 -11.82 5.05
N MET A 52 10.78 -11.40 4.06
CA MET A 52 11.98 -12.11 3.62
C MET A 52 13.29 -11.48 4.11
N ASP A 53 13.22 -10.34 4.83
CA ASP A 53 14.39 -9.53 5.23
C ASP A 53 15.28 -9.17 4.03
N THR A 54 14.68 -9.09 2.83
CA THR A 54 15.38 -8.65 1.64
C THR A 54 15.57 -7.15 1.77
N LYS A 55 16.81 -6.71 2.06
CA LYS A 55 17.20 -5.30 2.27
C LYS A 55 17.07 -4.44 1.01
N THR A 56 15.85 -4.33 0.48
CA THR A 56 15.53 -3.60 -0.74
C THR A 56 15.32 -2.10 -0.49
N GLY A 57 15.14 -1.67 0.77
CA GLY A 57 15.05 -0.27 1.18
C GLY A 57 13.61 0.27 1.25
N TRP A 58 12.59 -0.55 1.01
CA TRP A 58 11.18 -0.16 1.08
C TRP A 58 10.72 0.14 2.50
N ILE A 59 11.23 -0.56 3.52
CA ILE A 59 10.90 -0.26 4.92
C ILE A 59 11.41 1.13 5.28
N GLU A 60 12.66 1.43 4.92
CA GLU A 60 13.26 2.74 5.16
C GLU A 60 12.51 3.83 4.40
N LYS A 61 12.18 3.60 3.13
CA LYS A 61 11.44 4.55 2.31
C LYS A 61 10.06 4.89 2.86
N PHE A 62 9.31 3.89 3.34
CA PHE A 62 8.03 4.11 4.01
C PHE A 62 8.22 4.99 5.26
N LYS A 63 9.25 4.71 6.04
CA LYS A 63 9.57 5.48 7.25
C LYS A 63 9.95 6.93 6.94
N GLU A 64 10.74 7.18 5.89
CA GLU A 64 11.15 8.53 5.46
C GLU A 64 9.96 9.42 5.11
N VAL A 65 8.91 8.84 4.52
CA VAL A 65 7.67 9.57 4.15
C VAL A 65 6.61 9.56 5.27
N GLY A 66 6.97 9.06 6.46
CA GLY A 66 6.11 9.02 7.63
C GLY A 66 4.97 8.01 7.53
N ILE A 67 5.22 6.85 6.91
CA ILE A 67 4.38 5.66 6.98
C ILE A 67 5.04 4.69 7.95
N THR A 68 4.40 4.45 9.09
CA THR A 68 4.87 3.51 10.11
C THR A 68 4.68 2.06 9.66
N GLU A 69 5.37 1.13 10.32
CA GLU A 69 5.22 -0.30 10.05
C GLU A 69 3.77 -0.78 10.22
N ASN A 70 3.09 -0.26 11.25
CA ASN A 70 1.69 -0.57 11.52
C ASN A 70 0.75 -0.04 10.42
N GLU A 71 1.00 1.17 9.92
CA GLU A 71 0.24 1.72 8.79
C GLU A 71 0.49 0.91 7.52
N GLY A 72 1.75 0.54 7.21
CA GLY A 72 2.07 -0.32 6.07
C GLY A 72 1.36 -1.68 6.14
N LYS A 73 1.38 -2.34 7.31
CA LYS A 73 0.65 -3.59 7.55
C LYS A 73 -0.86 -3.42 7.43
N SER A 74 -1.40 -2.31 7.93
CA SER A 74 -2.84 -2.00 7.85
C SER A 74 -3.27 -1.74 6.40
N ALA A 75 -2.46 -1.02 5.63
CA ALA A 75 -2.68 -0.78 4.21
C ALA A 75 -2.68 -2.08 3.40
N ILE A 76 -1.72 -2.99 3.66
CA ILE A 76 -1.71 -4.34 3.05
C ILE A 76 -3.00 -5.10 3.38
N ALA A 77 -3.41 -5.10 4.65
CA ALA A 77 -4.63 -5.79 5.06
C ALA A 77 -5.88 -5.20 4.40
N CYS A 78 -5.95 -3.88 4.26
CA CYS A 78 -7.03 -3.21 3.54
C CYS A 78 -7.04 -3.56 2.05
N ALA A 79 -5.90 -3.47 1.38
CA ALA A 79 -5.76 -3.83 -0.03
C ALA A 79 -6.15 -5.29 -0.31
N ARG A 80 -5.74 -6.24 0.55
CA ARG A 80 -6.15 -7.65 0.47
C ARG A 80 -7.67 -7.81 0.59
N ARG A 81 -8.33 -7.08 1.50
CA ARG A 81 -9.80 -7.10 1.63
C ARG A 81 -10.51 -6.49 0.41
N LEU A 82 -9.86 -5.54 -0.25
CA LEU A 82 -10.31 -5.03 -1.53
C LEU A 82 -10.06 -6.03 -2.66
N GLY A 83 -9.37 -7.15 -2.44
CA GLY A 83 -9.11 -8.18 -3.46
C GLY A 83 -7.85 -7.92 -4.29
N ILE A 84 -6.92 -7.10 -3.78
CA ILE A 84 -5.59 -6.94 -4.38
C ILE A 84 -4.70 -8.08 -3.91
N GLU A 85 -4.05 -8.75 -4.85
CA GLU A 85 -3.13 -9.85 -4.53
C GLU A 85 -1.80 -9.29 -4.01
N ILE A 86 -1.59 -9.47 -2.70
CA ILE A 86 -0.33 -9.17 -2.04
C ILE A 86 0.15 -10.49 -1.42
N SER A 87 0.99 -11.21 -2.16
CA SER A 87 1.58 -12.52 -1.82
C SER A 87 3.11 -12.45 -1.89
#